data_AF-A0A7C5WN50-F1
#
_entry.id   AF-A0A7C5WN50-F1
#
_cell.length_a   1.000
_cell.length_b   1.000
_cell.length_c   1.000
_cell.angle_alpha   90.00
_cell.angle_beta   90.00
_cell.angle_gamma   90.00
#
_symmetry.space_group_name_H-M   'P 1'
#
loop_
_entity.id
_entity.type
_entity.pdbx_description
1 polymer ?
#
loop_
_entity_poly.entity_id
_entity_poly.type
_entity_poly.pdbx_seq_one_letter_code
_entity_poly.pdbx_strand_id
1 'polypeptide(L)' 'MKHVLVLGAGKSSPYLIHHLLQNAEAGGWRVTVGDVDEGLARARVGDHPRGEATRFDVNNEATRS' A
#
# COMPACT_ATOMS: atom_id res chain seq x y z
N MET A 1 11.23 -13.24 -2.48
CA MET A 1 10.05 -12.47 -2.01
C MET A 1 10.28 -11.01 -2.37
N LYS A 2 9.31 -10.34 -3.00
CA LYS A 2 9.44 -8.92 -3.40
C LYS A 2 8.52 -8.05 -2.57
N HIS A 3 8.93 -6.82 -2.29
CA HIS A 3 8.13 -5.84 -1.55
C HIS A 3 7.76 -4.71 -2.51
N VAL A 4 6.46 -4.43 -2.61
CA VAL A 4 5.92 -3.37 -3.47
C VAL A 4 5.33 -2.30 -2.55
N LEU A 5 5.90 -1.10 -2.58
CA LEU A 5 5.37 0.06 -1.88
C LEU A 5 4.57 0.92 -2.86
N VAL A 6 3.30 1.14 -2.57
CA VAL A 6 2.42 2.06 -3.31
C VAL A 6 2.23 3.31 -2.46
N LEU A 7 2.67 4.46 -2.97
CA LEU A 7 2.48 5.75 -2.32
C LEU A 7 1.26 6.46 -2.92
N GLY A 8 0.25 6.67 -2.09
CA GLY A 8 -1.04 7.26 -2.45
C GLY A 8 -2.15 6.22 -2.57
N ALA A 9 -3.20 6.43 -1.79
CA ALA A 9 -4.45 5.66 -1.75
C ALA A 9 -5.66 6.53 -2.16
N GLY A 10 -5.42 7.60 -2.92
CA GLY A 10 -6.45 8.53 -3.41
C GLY A 10 -7.32 7.97 -4.55
N LYS A 11 -7.83 8.86 -5.42
CA LYS A 11 -8.87 8.52 -6.42
C LYS A 11 -8.39 7.61 -7.56
N SER A 12 -7.13 7.73 -7.99
CA SER A 12 -6.57 7.01 -9.14
C SER A 12 -5.94 5.65 -8.77
N SER A 13 -5.55 5.46 -7.52
CA SER A 13 -4.84 4.26 -7.05
C SER A 13 -5.68 2.99 -6.80
N PRO A 14 -7.02 2.98 -6.60
CA PRO A 14 -7.72 1.78 -6.12
C PRO A 14 -7.59 0.59 -7.07
N TYR A 15 -7.67 0.83 -8.40
CA TYR A 15 -7.55 -0.24 -9.39
C TYR A 15 -6.16 -0.89 -9.34
N LEU A 16 -5.09 -0.09 -9.29
CA LEU A 16 -3.71 -0.59 -9.18
C LEU A 16 -3.52 -1.41 -7.89
N ILE A 17 -3.93 -0.85 -6.75
CA ILE A 17 -3.78 -1.52 -5.45
C ILE A 17 -4.51 -2.87 -5.46
N HIS A 18 -5.74 -2.89 -5.95
CA HIS A 18 -6.53 -4.11 -6.08
C HIS A 18 -5.84 -5.14 -6.98
N HIS A 19 -5.37 -4.72 -8.15
CA HIS A 19 -4.67 -5.61 -9.09
C HIS A 19 -3.38 -6.20 -8.50
N LEU A 20 -2.59 -5.39 -7.78
CA LEU A 20 -1.38 -5.86 -7.11
C LEU A 20 -1.69 -6.88 -6.01
N LEU A 21 -2.72 -6.63 -5.19
CA LEU A 21 -3.13 -7.55 -4.13
C LEU A 21 -3.63 -8.88 -4.70
N GLN A 22 -4.49 -8.86 -5.72
CA GLN A 22 -4.99 -10.07 -6.38
C GLN A 22 -3.88 -10.96 -6.95
N ASN A 23 -2.79 -10.36 -7.40
CA ASN A 23 -1.65 -11.09 -7.97
C ASN A 23 -0.50 -11.31 -6.97
N ALA A 24 -0.64 -10.85 -5.73
CA ALA A 24 0.46 -10.82 -4.76
C ALA A 24 0.94 -12.23 -4.41
N GLU A 25 0.04 -13.20 -4.29
CA GLU A 25 0.43 -14.59 -4.00
C GLU A 25 1.23 -15.21 -5.14
N ALA A 26 0.70 -15.17 -6.37
CA ALA A 26 1.36 -15.70 -7.56
C ALA A 26 2.69 -14.99 -7.86
N GLY A 27 2.75 -13.67 -7.63
CA GLY A 27 3.95 -12.86 -7.82
C GLY A 27 4.98 -13.00 -6.69
N GLY A 28 4.61 -13.61 -5.56
CA GLY A 28 5.45 -13.65 -4.35
C GLY A 28 5.70 -12.25 -3.78
N TRP A 29 4.68 -11.39 -3.82
CA TRP A 29 4.72 -9.99 -3.39
C TRP A 29 4.11 -9.81 -1.99
N ARG A 30 4.69 -8.87 -1.23
CA ARG A 30 4.00 -8.16 -0.15
C ARG A 30 3.75 -6.74 -0.62
N VAL A 31 2.50 -6.30 -0.55
CA VAL A 31 2.07 -4.97 -1.00
C VAL A 31 1.84 -4.10 0.22
N THR A 32 2.59 -3.01 0.33
CA THR A 32 2.39 -2.01 1.39
C THR A 32 1.84 -0.74 0.73
N VAL A 33 0.72 -0.23 1.24
CA VAL A 33 0.09 1.01 0.77
C VAL A 33 0.32 2.10 1.82
N GLY A 34 0.99 3.18 1.41
CA GLY A 34 1.27 4.34 2.23
C GLY A 34 0.44 5.54 1.78
N ASP A 35 -0.24 6.21 2.70
CA ASP A 35 -0.89 7.50 2.45
C ASP A 35 -0.81 8.38 3.70
N VAL A 36 -0.93 9.70 3.54
CA VAL A 36 -0.98 10.64 4.68
C VAL A 36 -2.22 10.36 5.53
N ASP A 37 -3.32 9.95 4.87
CA ASP A 37 -4.50 9.37 5.49
C ASP A 37 -4.42 7.83 5.49
N GLU A 38 -3.96 7.27 6.62
CA GLU A 38 -3.88 5.83 6.81
C GLU A 38 -5.23 5.11 6.64
N GLY A 39 -6.36 5.81 6.89
CA GLY A 39 -7.69 5.26 6.69
C GLY A 39 -7.97 4.93 5.23
N LEU A 40 -7.50 5.78 4.30
CA LEU A 40 -7.57 5.47 2.87
C LEU A 40 -6.74 4.23 2.54
N ALA A 41 -5.51 4.14 3.03
CA ALA A 41 -4.66 2.98 2.79
C ALA A 41 -5.28 1.68 3.34
N ARG A 42 -5.79 1.70 4.58
CA ARG A 42 -6.50 0.57 5.21
C ARG A 42 -7.72 0.14 4.42
N ALA A 43 -8.53 1.10 3.94
CA ALA A 43 -9.70 0.80 3.13
C ALA A 43 -9.34 0.14 1.78
N ARG A 44 -8.17 0.42 1.21
CA ARG A 44 -7.71 -0.22 -0.05
C ARG A 44 -7.07 -1.58 0.16
N VAL A 45 -6.42 -1.80 1.30
CA VAL A 45 -5.77 -3.05 1.66
C VAL A 45 -6.78 -4.09 2.19
N GLY A 46 -7.75 -3.65 3.00
CA GLY A 46 -8.68 -4.54 3.69
C GLY A 46 -7.96 -5.56 4.57
N ASP A 47 -8.48 -6.78 4.61
CA ASP A 47 -7.90 -7.90 5.35
C ASP A 47 -7.01 -8.81 4.47
N HIS A 48 -6.45 -8.27 3.38
CA HIS A 48 -5.68 -9.08 2.44
C HIS A 48 -4.40 -9.61 3.10
N PRO A 49 -4.12 -10.92 3.10
CA PRO A 49 -3.02 -11.53 3.87
C PRO A 49 -1.62 -11.13 3.39
N ARG A 50 -1.53 -10.57 2.17
CA ARG A 50 -0.30 -10.04 1.57
C ARG A 50 -0.26 -8.51 1.52
N GLY A 51 -1.25 -7.86 2.11
CA GLY A 51 -1.41 -6.41 2.10
C GLY A 51 -1.14 -5.79 3.47
N GLU A 52 -0.50 -4.63 3.48
CA GLU A 52 -0.32 -3.80 4.67
C GLU A 52 -0.61 -2.34 4.36
N ALA A 53 -1.20 -1.64 5.33
CA ALA A 53 -1.42 -0.21 5.26
C ALA A 53 -0.54 0.50 6.28
N THR A 54 0.00 1.65 5.90
CA THR A 54 0.80 2.50 6.81
C THR A 54 0.51 3.97 6.56
N ARG A 55 0.59 4.78 7.61
CA ARG A 55 0.67 6.23 7.44
C ARG A 55 2.03 6.59 6.85
N PHE A 56 2.02 7.31 5.73
CA PHE A 56 3.24 7.80 5.10
C PHE A 56 3.09 9.24 4.62
N ASP A 57 3.98 10.11 5.08
CA ASP A 57 4.08 11.49 4.65
C ASP A 57 5.48 11.74 4.07
N VAL A 58 5.55 11.99 2.76
CA VAL A 58 6.81 12.19 2.02
C VAL A 58 7.58 13.44 2.49
N ASN A 59 6.88 14.39 3.11
CA ASN A 59 7.46 15.63 3.62
C ASN A 59 7.91 15.50 5.08
N ASN A 60 7.57 14.40 5.76
CA ASN A 60 8.05 14.16 7.11
C ASN A 60 9.49 13.67 7.10
N GLU A 61 10.43 14.59 7.25
CA GLU A 61 11.88 14.32 7.26
C GLU A 61 12.29 13.33 8.36
N ALA A 62 11.59 13.29 9.49
CA ALA A 62 11.87 12.34 10.58
C ALA A 62 11.70 10.87 10.16
N THR A 63 11.00 10.61 9.04
CA THR A 63 10.77 9.28 8.48
C THR A 63 11.84 8.86 7.46
N ARG A 64 12.84 9.70 7.17
CA ARG A 64 13.95 9.41 6.25
C ARG A 64 15.13 8.83 7.03
N SER A 65 15.25 7.50 7.05
CA SER A 65 16.34 6.75 7.68
C SER A 65 17.30 6.17 6.65
#